data_AF-A0A2V8G8C5-F1
#
_entry.id   AF-A0A2V8G8C5-F1
#
_cell.length_a   1.000
_cell.length_b   1.000
_cell.length_c   1.000
_cell.angle_alpha   90.00
_cell.angle_beta   90.00
_cell.angle_gamma   90.00
#
_symmetry.space_group_name_H-M   'P 1'
#
loop_
_entity.id
_entity.type
_entity.pdbx_description
1 polymer ?
#
loop_
_entity_poly.entity_id
_entity_poly.type
_entity_poly.pdbx_seq_one_letter_code
_entity_poly.pdbx_strand_id
1 'polypeptide(L)' 'MLLAKVVGTVVATRKDPRLVSNKLMVVRPVDPRGKADGNHL' A
#
# COMPACT_ATOMS: atom_id res chain seq x y z
N MET A 1 8.29 11.15 -3.58
CA MET A 1 7.68 10.48 -2.40
C MET A 1 6.24 10.96 -2.24
N LEU A 2 5.36 10.11 -1.71
CA LEU A 2 3.95 10.41 -1.43
C LEU A 2 3.68 10.25 0.07
N LEU A 3 2.82 11.11 0.64
CA LEU A 3 2.24 10.87 1.96
C LEU A 3 1.04 9.94 1.79
N ALA A 4 1.02 8.83 2.53
CA ALA A 4 -0.03 7.84 2.41
C ALA A 4 -0.33 7.17 3.76
N LYS A 5 -1.59 6.79 3.94
CA LYS A 5 -2.05 6.00 5.08
C LYS A 5 -2.10 4.53 4.70
N VAL A 6 -1.56 3.65 5.53
CA VAL A 6 -1.70 2.20 5.35
C VAL A 6 -3.14 1.81 5.66
N VAL A 7 -3.80 1.15 4.70
CA VAL A 7 -5.20 0.68 4.85
C VAL A 7 -5.30 -0.84 4.98
N GLY A 8 -4.25 -1.57 4.61
CA GLY A 8 -4.24 -3.03 4.72
C GLY A 8 -2.97 -3.67 4.20
N THR A 9 -2.97 -5.00 4.15
CA THR A 9 -1.86 -5.82 3.64
C THR A 9 -2.38 -6.83 2.63
N VAL A 10 -1.60 -7.10 1.59
CA VAL A 10 -1.94 -8.10 0.57
C VAL A 10 -1.26 -9.43 0.90
N VAL A 11 -2.05 -10.51 0.86
CA VAL A 11 -1.53 -11.88 0.87
C VAL A 11 -1.52 -12.39 -0.57
N ALA A 12 -0.32 -12.68 -1.09
CA ALA A 12 -0.15 -13.31 -2.40
C ALA A 12 0.52 -14.67 -2.22
N THR A 13 -0.19 -15.76 -2.48
CA THR A 13 0.31 -17.13 -2.30
C THR A 13 1.16 -17.58 -3.49
N ARG A 14 0.84 -17.11 -4.70
CA ARG A 14 1.62 -17.31 -5.93
C ARG A 14 2.10 -15.95 -6.43
N LYS A 15 3.42 -15.73 -6.42
CA LYS A 15 4.07 -14.46 -6.79
C LYS A 15 5.44 -14.72 -7.40
N ASP A 16 6.03 -13.69 -8.00
CA ASP A 16 7.43 -13.73 -8.44
C ASP A 16 8.34 -14.08 -7.25
N PRO A 17 9.30 -15.02 -7.38
CA PRO A 17 10.22 -15.41 -6.30
C PRO A 17 10.96 -14.24 -5.65
N ARG A 18 11.21 -13.15 -6.38
CA ARG A 18 11.86 -11.93 -5.87
C ARG A 18 11.01 -11.16 -4.86
N LEU A 19 9.71 -11.47 -4.78
CA LEU A 19 8.77 -10.88 -3.83
C LEU A 19 8.51 -11.77 -2.60
N VAL A 20 9.17 -12.92 -2.51
CA VAL A 20 9.12 -13.78 -1.31
C VAL A 20 9.72 -13.01 -0.13
N SER A 21 9.10 -13.16 1.05
CA SER A 21 9.44 -12.42 2.28
C SER A 21 9.21 -10.91 2.27
N ASN A 22 8.64 -10.35 1.20
CA ASN A 22 8.23 -8.95 1.16
C ASN A 22 6.82 -8.76 1.72
N LYS A 23 6.65 -7.79 2.62
CA LYS A 23 5.33 -7.36 3.11
C LYS A 23 4.72 -6.35 2.14
N LEU A 24 3.69 -6.78 1.42
CA LEU A 24 2.96 -5.94 0.47
C LEU A 24 1.86 -5.17 1.22
N MET A 25 1.87 -3.85 1.12
CA MET A 25 0.93 -2.96 1.80
C MET A 25 0.01 -2.28 0.79
N VAL A 26 -1.27 -2.20 1.12
CA VAL A 26 -2.21 -1.32 0.43
C VAL A 26 -2.18 0.02 1.13
N VAL A 27 -1.89 1.07 0.36
CA VAL A 27 -1.77 2.43 0.88
C VAL A 27 -2.73 3.35 0.16
N ARG A 28 -3.25 4.33 0.88
CA ARG A 28 -4.12 5.38 0.35
C ARG A 28 -3.39 6.72 0.43
N PRO A 29 -3.20 7.44 -0.68
CA PRO A 29 -2.64 8.78 -0.64
C PRO A 29 -3.44 9.69 0.29
N VAL A 30 -2.75 10.57 0.98
CA VAL A 30 -3.36 11.59 1.84
C VAL A 30 -2.72 12.93 1.59
N ASP A 31 -3.51 14.00 1.74
CA ASP A 31 -2.97 15.34 1.77
C ASP A 31 -2.13 15.58 3.05
N PRO A 32 -1.31 16.65 3.11
CA PRO A 32 -0.55 16.99 4.32
C PRO A 32 -1.40 17.26 5.58
N ARG A 33 -2.73 17.40 5.42
CA ARG A 33 -3.69 17.60 6.50
C ARG A 33 -4.37 16.28 6.91
N GLY A 34 -3.96 15.15 6.33
CA GLY A 34 -4.43 13.81 6.63
C GLY A 34 -5.75 13.41 5.96
N LYS A 35 -6.27 14.22 5.04
CA LYS A 35 -7.50 13.90 4.29
C LYS A 35 -7.17 12.92 3.17
N ALA A 36 -7.99 11.87 3.03
CA ALA A 36 -7.80 10.86 2.00
C ALA A 36 -8.02 11.48 0.61
N ASP A 37 -7.05 11.26 -0.27
CA ASP A 37 -7.12 11.69 -1.66
C ASP A 37 -7.14 10.43 -2.56
N GLY A 38 -8.23 10.26 -3.32
CA GLY A 38 -8.35 9.20 -4.33
C GLY A 38 -8.70 7.77 -3.87
N ASN A 39 -8.65 6.85 -4.83
CA ASN A 39 -8.93 5.42 -4.68
C ASN A 39 -7.62 4.61 -4.53
N HIS A 40 -7.73 3.42 -3.93
CA HIS A 40 -6.60 2.60 -3.50
C HIS A 40 -5.73 2.13 -4.68
N LEU A 41 -4.40 2.25 -4.54
CA LEU A 41 -3.41 1.65 -5.45
C LEU A 41 -2.91 0.32 -4.89
#